data_AF-B6AVS6-F1
#
_entry.id   AF-B6AVS6-F1
#
_cell.length_a   1.000
_cell.length_b   1.000
_cell.length_c   1.000
_cell.angle_alpha   90.00
_cell.angle_beta   90.00
_cell.angle_gamma   90.00
#
_symmetry.space_group_name_H-M   'P 1'
#
loop_
_entity.id
_entity.type
_entity.pdbx_description
1 polymer ?
#
loop_
_entity_poly.entity_id
_entity_poly.type
_entity_poly.pdbx_seq_one_letter_code
_entity_poly.pdbx_strand_id
1 'polypeptide(L)'
;MELDLTTPAQPPRTADMVSRYMTLTKDVMPRLARTTHSDWPVRNDHCFQRIVLDTICGGVWYDHLHRPAYKNLTFQQAERAVWLCDKIIAGDVNFAALNAQSLVWRGKAGPAKLLGQDGAARSRSWSGTVQGTRSTISDPGF
;
A
#
# COMPACT_ATOMS: atom_id res chain seq x y z
N MET A 1 42.50 -3.26 -37.30
CA MET A 1 41.31 -2.54 -36.82
C MET A 1 40.14 -3.46 -37.06
N GLU A 2 39.83 -4.32 -36.11
CA GLU A 2 38.64 -5.17 -36.19
C GLU A 2 37.62 -4.65 -35.18
N LEU A 3 36.44 -4.38 -35.71
CA LEU A 3 35.30 -3.80 -35.03
C LEU A 3 34.75 -4.86 -34.08
N ASP A 4 34.94 -4.69 -32.77
CA ASP A 4 34.22 -5.52 -31.80
C ASP A 4 32.76 -5.10 -31.82
N LEU A 5 31.95 -5.98 -32.39
CA LEU A 5 30.52 -5.84 -32.57
C LEU A 5 29.88 -5.68 -31.20
N THR A 6 29.25 -4.53 -30.98
CA THR A 6 28.36 -4.25 -29.84
C THR A 6 27.45 -5.45 -29.61
N THR A 7 27.76 -6.25 -28.58
CA THR A 7 26.85 -7.28 -28.07
C THR A 7 25.57 -6.54 -27.65
N PRO A 8 24.40 -6.81 -28.25
CA PRO A 8 23.17 -6.16 -27.81
C PRO A 8 22.92 -6.57 -26.36
N ALA A 9 22.80 -5.57 -25.49
CA ALA A 9 22.45 -5.78 -24.09
C ALA A 9 21.19 -6.64 -24.03
N GLN A 10 21.30 -7.81 -23.40
CA GLN A 10 20.18 -8.73 -23.26
C GLN A 10 19.02 -8.01 -22.54
N PRO A 11 17.76 -8.24 -22.93
CA PRO A 11 16.64 -7.63 -22.25
C PRO A 11 16.63 -8.06 -20.76
N PRO A 12 16.24 -7.17 -19.84
CA PRO A 12 16.23 -7.49 -18.42
C PRO A 12 15.30 -8.69 -18.16
N ARG A 13 15.72 -9.59 -17.28
CA ARG A 13 14.93 -10.79 -16.94
C ARG A 13 14.04 -10.51 -15.74
N THR A 14 13.00 -11.33 -15.57
CA THR A 14 12.13 -11.27 -14.39
C THR A 14 12.93 -11.32 -13.09
N ALA A 15 13.96 -12.18 -13.03
CA ALA A 15 14.82 -12.32 -11.86
C ALA A 15 15.54 -11.00 -11.51
N ASP A 16 15.95 -10.23 -12.51
CA ASP A 16 16.66 -8.96 -12.31
C ASP A 16 15.70 -7.90 -11.74
N MET A 17 14.45 -7.85 -12.26
CA MET A 17 13.40 -6.98 -11.74
C MET A 17 12.95 -7.37 -10.32
N VAL A 18 12.77 -8.66 -10.07
CA VAL A 18 12.46 -9.16 -8.72
C VAL A 18 13.59 -8.82 -7.74
N SER A 19 14.85 -9.01 -8.14
CA SER A 19 16.01 -8.66 -7.31
C SER A 19 16.00 -7.17 -6.95
N ARG A 20 15.81 -6.30 -7.94
CA ARG A 20 15.72 -4.85 -7.73
C ARG A 20 14.55 -4.48 -6.80
N TYR A 21 13.37 -5.03 -7.03
CA TYR A 21 12.20 -4.82 -6.19
C TYR A 21 12.46 -5.23 -4.72
N MET A 22 13.15 -6.36 -4.51
CA MET A 22 13.50 -6.83 -3.18
C MET A 22 14.51 -5.90 -2.51
N THR A 23 15.54 -5.41 -3.21
CA THR A 23 16.48 -4.41 -2.68
C THR A 23 15.76 -3.13 -2.27
N LEU A 24 14.86 -2.62 -3.12
CA LEU A 24 14.11 -1.39 -2.85
C LEU A 24 13.25 -1.53 -1.59
N THR A 25 12.50 -2.61 -1.48
CA THR A 25 11.52 -2.78 -0.38
C THR A 25 12.12 -3.29 0.93
N LYS A 26 13.23 -4.04 0.89
CA LYS A 26 13.88 -4.56 2.11
C LYS A 26 14.90 -3.62 2.73
N ASP A 27 15.54 -2.78 1.92
CA ASP A 27 16.63 -1.92 2.40
C ASP A 27 16.34 -0.44 2.16
N VAL A 28 16.22 -0.04 0.89
CA VAL A 28 16.20 1.38 0.49
C VAL A 28 15.01 2.12 1.11
N MET A 29 13.78 1.64 0.88
CA MET A 29 12.57 2.30 1.38
C MET A 29 12.50 2.31 2.91
N PRO A 30 12.75 1.20 3.64
CA PRO A 30 12.83 1.23 5.09
C PRO A 30 13.89 2.20 5.64
N ARG A 31 15.04 2.31 4.97
CA ARG A 31 16.09 3.27 5.35
C ARG A 31 15.61 4.70 5.18
N LEU A 32 15.04 5.04 4.02
CA LEU A 32 14.48 6.37 3.74
C LEU A 32 13.40 6.75 4.76
N ALA A 33 12.50 5.83 5.10
CA ALA A 33 11.45 6.06 6.10
C ALA A 33 12.00 6.42 7.49
N ARG A 34 13.20 5.92 7.82
CA ARG A 34 13.88 6.20 9.10
C ARG A 34 14.72 7.48 9.07
N THR A 35 15.16 7.93 7.91
CA THR A 35 16.11 9.04 7.79
C THR A 35 15.48 10.29 7.21
N THR A 36 15.05 10.24 5.95
CA THR A 36 14.67 11.44 5.16
C THR A 36 13.18 11.56 4.91
N HIS A 37 12.42 10.47 5.04
CA HIS A 37 10.98 10.40 4.73
C HIS A 37 10.20 10.00 5.99
N SER A 38 10.33 10.79 7.05
CA SER A 38 9.73 10.51 8.35
C SER A 38 8.20 10.57 8.35
N ASP A 39 7.61 11.19 7.33
CA ASP A 39 6.19 11.34 7.04
C ASP A 39 5.56 10.10 6.37
N TRP A 40 6.37 9.16 5.87
CA TRP A 40 5.84 7.95 5.25
C TRP A 40 4.98 7.13 6.23
N PRO A 41 3.85 6.58 5.78
CA PRO A 41 2.87 5.92 6.63
C PRO A 41 3.32 4.57 7.19
N VAL A 42 4.45 4.03 6.72
CA VAL A 42 4.99 2.72 7.11
C VAL A 42 6.52 2.75 7.15
N ARG A 43 7.13 1.87 7.95
CA ARG A 43 8.59 1.83 8.17
C ARG A 43 9.22 0.45 7.93
N ASN A 44 8.42 -0.62 7.92
CA ASN A 44 8.92 -1.99 7.83
C ASN A 44 8.85 -2.52 6.39
N ASP A 45 9.79 -3.37 6.04
CA ASP A 45 9.94 -3.99 4.71
C ASP A 45 8.65 -4.65 4.19
N HIS A 46 8.02 -5.49 4.99
CA HIS A 46 6.80 -6.22 4.63
C HIS A 46 5.61 -5.28 4.42
N CYS A 47 5.58 -4.12 5.09
CA CYS A 47 4.54 -3.12 4.87
C CYS A 47 4.67 -2.49 3.47
N PHE A 48 5.90 -2.16 3.05
CA PHE A 48 6.16 -1.68 1.69
C PHE A 48 5.79 -2.73 0.66
N GLN A 49 6.26 -3.97 0.86
CA GLN A 49 5.96 -5.07 -0.05
C GLN A 49 4.45 -5.27 -0.20
N ARG A 50 3.72 -5.25 0.93
CA ARG A 50 2.26 -5.36 0.94
C ARG A 50 1.59 -4.28 0.11
N ILE A 51 1.92 -3.01 0.34
CA ILE A 51 1.27 -1.89 -0.36
C ILE A 51 1.59 -1.93 -1.87
N VAL A 52 2.84 -2.19 -2.23
CA VAL A 52 3.25 -2.28 -3.63
C VAL A 52 2.54 -3.45 -4.32
N LEU A 53 2.58 -4.65 -3.74
CA LEU A 53 1.93 -5.82 -4.32
C LEU A 53 0.42 -5.65 -4.42
N ASP A 54 -0.22 -5.08 -3.40
CA ASP A 54 -1.65 -4.81 -3.44
C ASP A 54 -2.00 -3.83 -4.58
N THR A 55 -1.18 -2.79 -4.77
CA THR A 55 -1.36 -1.81 -5.85
C THR A 55 -1.19 -2.46 -7.22
N ILE A 56 -0.18 -3.31 -7.40
CA ILE A 56 0.06 -4.03 -8.67
C ILE A 56 -1.05 -5.05 -8.98
N CYS A 57 -1.62 -5.68 -7.96
CA CYS A 57 -2.70 -6.64 -8.13
C CYS A 57 -4.09 -5.98 -8.22
N GLY A 58 -4.23 -4.71 -7.81
CA GLY A 58 -5.52 -4.02 -7.72
C GLY A 58 -6.42 -4.57 -6.60
N GLY A 59 -5.84 -5.16 -5.56
CA GLY A 59 -6.55 -5.93 -4.55
C GLY A 59 -5.61 -6.52 -3.50
N VAL A 60 -6.09 -7.45 -2.70
CA VAL A 60 -5.24 -8.12 -1.70
C VAL A 60 -4.32 -9.13 -2.39
N TRP A 61 -3.01 -8.89 -2.41
CA TRP A 61 -2.11 -9.62 -3.31
C TRP A 61 -2.16 -11.15 -3.24
N TYR A 62 -2.43 -11.73 -2.05
CA TYR A 62 -2.45 -13.19 -1.88
C TYR A 62 -3.70 -13.86 -2.45
N ASP A 63 -4.68 -13.08 -2.89
CA ASP A 63 -5.81 -13.57 -3.69
C ASP A 63 -5.43 -13.68 -5.19
N HIS A 64 -4.28 -13.10 -5.59
CA HIS A 64 -3.83 -13.03 -6.98
C HIS A 64 -2.50 -13.78 -7.25
N LEU A 65 -1.65 -13.95 -6.24
CA LEU A 65 -0.32 -14.55 -6.37
C LEU A 65 -0.11 -15.67 -5.36
N HIS A 66 0.49 -16.76 -5.83
CA HIS A 66 0.96 -17.83 -4.95
C HIS A 66 2.09 -17.36 -4.04
N ARG A 67 2.15 -17.98 -2.86
CA ARG A 67 3.25 -17.76 -1.92
C ARG A 67 4.47 -18.60 -2.32
N PRO A 68 5.70 -18.08 -2.21
CA PRO A 68 6.04 -16.70 -1.88
C PRO A 68 5.88 -15.75 -3.09
N ALA A 69 5.35 -14.55 -2.86
CA ALA A 69 4.98 -13.61 -3.94
C ALA A 69 6.14 -13.33 -4.92
N TYR A 70 7.34 -13.06 -4.39
CA TYR A 70 8.50 -12.69 -5.21
C TYR A 70 8.94 -13.79 -6.21
N LYS A 71 8.60 -15.07 -5.96
CA LYS A 71 8.88 -16.16 -6.91
C LYS A 71 7.80 -16.32 -7.98
N ASN A 72 6.64 -15.68 -7.79
CA ASN A 72 5.45 -15.86 -8.62
C ASN A 72 5.05 -14.58 -9.37
N LEU A 73 5.89 -13.53 -9.35
CA LEU A 73 5.70 -12.34 -10.17
C LEU A 73 6.05 -12.65 -11.63
N THR A 74 5.19 -12.21 -12.56
CA THR A 74 5.57 -12.13 -13.97
C THR A 74 6.59 -11.01 -14.19
N PHE A 75 7.26 -11.00 -15.34
CA PHE A 75 8.17 -9.91 -15.71
C PHE A 75 7.47 -8.54 -15.59
N GLN A 76 6.29 -8.39 -16.18
CA GLN A 76 5.54 -7.14 -16.17
C GLN A 76 5.12 -6.71 -14.75
N GLN A 77 4.73 -7.65 -13.89
CA GLN A 77 4.39 -7.31 -12.50
C GLN A 77 5.63 -6.87 -11.72
N ALA A 78 6.77 -7.55 -11.91
CA ALA A 78 8.03 -7.18 -11.27
C ALA A 78 8.54 -5.81 -11.76
N GLU A 79 8.48 -5.56 -13.06
CA GLU A 79 8.85 -4.27 -13.67
C GLU A 79 7.97 -3.13 -13.13
N ARG A 80 6.65 -3.30 -13.12
CA ARG A 80 5.73 -2.29 -12.54
C ARG A 80 5.95 -2.10 -11.04
N ALA A 81 6.32 -3.15 -10.30
CA ALA A 81 6.63 -3.04 -8.88
C ALA A 81 7.90 -2.20 -8.66
N VAL A 82 8.95 -2.40 -9.46
CA VAL A 82 10.16 -1.55 -9.44
C VAL A 82 9.80 -0.11 -9.78
N TRP A 83 9.08 0.10 -10.88
CA TRP A 83 8.64 1.43 -11.31
C TRP A 83 7.84 2.16 -10.21
N LEU A 84 6.90 1.46 -9.56
CA LEU A 84 6.11 2.05 -8.47
C LEU A 84 6.98 2.40 -7.25
N CYS A 85 7.92 1.54 -6.88
CA CYS A 85 8.87 1.85 -5.81
C CYS A 85 9.68 3.12 -6.12
N ASP A 86 10.21 3.23 -7.34
CA ASP A 86 10.97 4.41 -7.75
C ASP A 86 10.10 5.68 -7.73
N LYS A 87 8.83 5.58 -8.15
CA LYS A 87 7.87 6.69 -8.05
C LYS A 87 7.54 7.10 -6.62
N ILE A 88 7.42 6.13 -5.69
CA ILE A 88 7.24 6.41 -4.27
C ILE A 88 8.47 7.14 -3.71
N ILE A 89 9.67 6.68 -4.05
CA ILE A 89 10.94 7.28 -3.60
C ILE A 89 11.11 8.69 -4.15
N ALA A 90 10.72 8.94 -5.41
CA ALA A 90 10.80 10.25 -6.03
C ALA A 90 9.75 11.25 -5.49
N GLY A 91 8.74 10.78 -4.73
CA GLY A 91 7.62 11.61 -4.29
C GLY A 91 6.58 11.88 -5.39
N ASP A 92 6.65 11.16 -6.51
CA ASP A 92 5.77 11.34 -7.67
C ASP A 92 4.36 10.75 -7.46
N VAL A 93 4.16 9.98 -6.39
CA VAL A 93 2.88 9.36 -6.04
C VAL A 93 2.54 9.60 -4.57
N ASN A 94 1.24 9.74 -4.28
CA ASN A 94 0.76 9.86 -2.92
C ASN A 94 0.81 8.49 -2.20
N PHE A 95 1.92 8.21 -1.52
CA PHE A 95 2.12 6.94 -0.83
C PHE A 95 1.13 6.72 0.33
N ALA A 96 0.65 7.79 0.98
CA ALA A 96 -0.39 7.70 2.00
C ALA A 96 -1.72 7.21 1.44
N ALA A 97 -2.09 7.65 0.23
CA ALA A 97 -3.28 7.18 -0.48
C ALA A 97 -3.16 5.70 -0.87
N LEU A 98 -1.99 5.26 -1.37
CA LEU A 98 -1.75 3.85 -1.67
C LEU A 98 -1.88 2.96 -0.43
N ASN A 99 -1.34 3.39 0.71
CA ASN A 99 -1.52 2.68 1.98
C ASN A 99 -2.99 2.66 2.43
N ALA A 100 -3.71 3.78 2.29
CA ALA A 100 -5.13 3.83 2.61
C ALA A 100 -5.94 2.82 1.78
N GLN A 101 -5.72 2.79 0.47
CA GLN A 101 -6.37 1.85 -0.43
C GLN A 101 -6.03 0.39 -0.09
N SER A 102 -4.77 0.08 0.20
CA SER A 102 -4.35 -1.25 0.68
C SER A 102 -5.05 -1.66 1.98
N LEU A 103 -5.35 -0.72 2.88
CA LEU A 103 -6.13 -0.99 4.09
C LEU A 103 -7.61 -1.23 3.78
N VAL A 104 -8.20 -0.51 2.82
CA VAL A 104 -9.59 -0.71 2.38
C VAL A 104 -9.78 -2.14 1.85
N TRP A 105 -8.94 -2.58 0.91
CA TRP A 105 -9.01 -3.95 0.36
C TRP A 105 -8.90 -5.02 1.44
N ARG A 106 -8.23 -4.72 2.56
CA ARG A 106 -8.01 -5.66 3.67
C ARG A 106 -9.07 -5.57 4.78
N GLY A 107 -10.11 -4.75 4.60
CA GLY A 107 -11.13 -4.51 5.62
C GLY A 107 -10.58 -3.82 6.88
N LYS A 108 -9.45 -3.10 6.77
CA LYS A 108 -8.76 -2.40 7.87
C LYS A 108 -8.93 -0.88 7.84
N ALA A 109 -9.76 -0.36 6.95
CA ALA A 109 -10.11 1.06 6.95
C ALA A 109 -11.09 1.34 8.10
N GLY A 110 -10.66 2.15 9.08
CA GLY A 110 -11.58 2.68 10.08
C GLY A 110 -12.53 3.72 9.47
N PRO A 111 -13.69 4.00 10.09
CA PRO A 111 -14.72 4.90 9.55
C PRO A 111 -14.22 6.32 9.25
N ALA A 112 -13.15 6.78 9.90
CA ALA A 112 -12.58 8.13 9.70
C ALA A 112 -11.67 8.27 8.47
N LYS A 113 -11.17 7.18 7.87
CA LYS A 113 -10.14 7.27 6.80
C LYS A 113 -10.70 7.30 5.39
N LEU A 114 -11.97 6.93 5.21
CA LEU A 114 -12.66 6.91 3.92
C LEU A 114 -13.26 8.27 3.51
N LEU A 115 -13.48 9.18 4.46
CA LEU A 115 -14.15 10.47 4.23
C LEU A 115 -13.23 11.59 3.68
N GLY A 116 -11.96 11.31 3.43
CA GLY A 116 -10.96 12.34 3.11
C GLY A 116 -10.64 12.54 1.62
N GLN A 117 -11.34 11.87 0.70
CA GLN A 117 -10.94 11.84 -0.72
C GLN A 117 -11.97 12.43 -1.69
N ASP A 118 -13.18 12.76 -1.23
CA ASP A 118 -14.21 13.37 -2.05
C ASP A 118 -14.77 14.63 -1.38
N GLY A 119 -14.59 15.78 -2.02
CA GLY A 119 -15.53 16.89 -1.94
C GLY A 119 -15.44 17.82 -0.72
N ALA A 120 -15.19 19.08 -1.03
CA ALA A 120 -15.53 20.19 -0.16
C ALA A 120 -17.02 20.15 0.24
N ALA A 121 -17.32 19.91 1.51
CA ALA A 121 -18.52 20.42 2.16
C ALA A 121 -18.36 20.41 3.68
N ARG A 122 -18.52 21.59 4.25
CA ARG A 122 -18.49 21.89 5.69
C ARG A 122 -19.73 21.31 6.37
N SER A 123 -19.57 20.66 7.53
CA SER A 123 -20.58 20.74 8.60
C SER A 123 -20.07 20.19 9.95
N ARG A 124 -19.70 21.14 10.80
CA ARG A 124 -19.90 21.28 12.26
C ARG A 124 -20.27 20.04 13.09
N SER A 125 -19.46 19.86 14.14
CA SER A 125 -19.81 19.47 15.53
C SER A 125 -20.59 18.19 15.74
N TRP A 126 -19.88 17.12 16.11
CA TRP A 126 -20.46 16.00 16.85
C TRP A 126 -20.37 16.27 18.36
N SER A 127 -21.50 16.59 18.99
CA SER A 127 -21.68 16.52 20.44
C SER A 127 -22.67 15.39 20.71
N GLY A 128 -22.16 14.23 21.11
CA GLY A 128 -22.99 13.06 21.40
C GLY A 128 -22.76 12.59 22.84
N THR A 129 -23.57 13.09 23.76
CA THR A 129 -23.79 12.46 25.07
C THR A 129 -24.89 11.42 24.90
N VAL A 130 -24.56 10.15 25.06
CA VAL A 130 -25.53 9.06 25.16
C VAL A 130 -25.92 8.86 26.62
N GLN A 131 -27.14 9.26 26.98
CA GLN A 131 -27.83 8.76 28.17
C GLN A 131 -28.99 7.87 27.70
N GLY A 132 -28.76 6.56 27.75
CA GLY A 132 -29.75 5.52 27.51
C GLY A 132 -30.46 5.16 28.82
N THR A 133 -31.78 5.21 28.77
CA THR A 133 -32.74 5.09 29.86
C THR A 133 -32.85 3.68 30.43
N ARG A 134 -33.08 3.58 31.75
CA ARG A 134 -33.42 2.34 32.46
C ARG A 134 -34.94 2.15 32.39
N SER A 135 -35.39 1.09 31.73
CA SER A 135 -36.79 0.66 31.71
C SER A 135 -37.24 0.23 33.12
N THR A 136 -38.33 0.80 33.61
CA THR A 136 -39.09 0.29 34.75
C THR A 136 -40.35 -0.40 34.25
N ILE A 137 -40.40 -1.72 34.47
CA ILE A 137 -41.61 -2.54 34.45
C ILE A 137 -42.43 -2.17 35.69
N SER A 138 -43.73 -1.92 35.53
CA SER A 138 -44.78 -2.17 36.53
C SER A 138 -46.15 -2.18 35.86
N ASP A 139 -46.78 -3.36 35.88
CA ASP A 139 -48.20 -3.63 35.63
C ASP A 139 -49.10 -2.85 36.60
N PRO A 140 -50.37 -2.57 36.23
CA PRO A 140 -51.44 -2.46 37.19
C PRO A 140 -52.50 -3.55 36.93
N GLY A 141 -52.56 -4.52 37.85
CA GLY A 141 -53.77 -5.29 38.09
C GLY A 141 -54.57 -4.65 39.22
N PHE A 142 -55.72 -4.07 38.90
CA PHE A 142 -57.02 -4.17 39.58
C PHE A 142 -58.06 -3.33 38.85
#